data_AF-A0AAW1L1G2-F1
#
_entry.id   AF-A0AAW1L1G2-F1
#
_cell.length_a   1.000
_cell.length_b   1.000
_cell.length_c   1.000
_cell.angle_alpha   90.00
_cell.angle_beta   90.00
_cell.angle_gamma   90.00
#
_symmetry.space_group_name_H-M   'P 1'
#
loop_
_entity.id
_entity.type
_entity.pdbx_description
1 polymer ?
#
loop_
_entity_poly.entity_id
_entity_poly.type
_entity_poly.pdbx_seq_one_letter_code
_entity_poly.pdbx_strand_id
1 'polypeptide(L)'
;MLSDIPGIAEEEKKRLLHCVVVGGGPTGVEFSGELSDFILKDVHQRYAHVKDYIHVTLIEANEILSSFDDRLRHYAVNQLTKSGVRLVRGVVKDVQPDKLILSDGSEVPYGLLVWSTGVGPSTFVKNLGFPKSPGGRIGIDDWLRVPSVEDVYAIGDCAGFLESTGRQVLPALAQVAERQGKYVARLLNRVAKAGGGHANSTKDVDIGEPFVYRHLGSMATIGSYKALVDIRQSKDAKGLSLKGFPSWFIWRSAYLTRVISWRNRFYVAINWLTTLLVGRDISRI
;
A
#
# COMPACT_ATOMS: atom_id res chain seq x y z
N MET A 1 2.94 -23.83 -18.93
CA MET A 1 3.83 -23.01 -18.07
C MET A 1 5.29 -23.23 -18.49
N LEU A 2 6.20 -22.23 -18.38
CA LEU A 2 7.62 -22.43 -18.76
C LEU A 2 8.30 -23.57 -17.96
N SER A 3 7.85 -23.78 -16.72
CA SER A 3 8.28 -24.88 -15.85
C SER A 3 7.85 -26.28 -16.30
N ASP A 4 6.88 -26.37 -17.22
CA ASP A 4 6.37 -27.64 -17.75
C ASP A 4 7.04 -28.05 -19.07
N ILE A 5 7.94 -27.22 -19.59
CA ILE A 5 8.67 -27.56 -20.81
C ILE A 5 9.56 -28.79 -20.51
N PRO A 6 9.48 -29.87 -21.30
CA PRO A 6 10.33 -31.03 -21.12
C PRO A 6 11.82 -30.65 -21.16
N GLY A 7 12.61 -31.21 -20.24
CA GLY A 7 14.06 -30.99 -20.19
C GLY A 7 14.52 -29.82 -19.31
N ILE A 8 13.62 -29.07 -18.67
CA ILE A 8 13.99 -28.05 -17.68
C ILE A 8 14.49 -28.74 -16.38
N ALA A 9 15.68 -28.35 -15.93
CA ALA A 9 16.28 -28.81 -14.67
C ALA A 9 15.44 -28.41 -13.44
N GLU A 10 15.52 -29.17 -12.36
CA GLU A 10 14.73 -28.89 -11.15
C GLU A 10 15.05 -27.54 -10.53
N GLU A 11 16.32 -27.14 -10.53
CA GLU A 11 16.79 -25.84 -10.04
C GLU A 11 16.12 -24.69 -10.81
N GLU A 12 15.99 -24.85 -12.12
CA GLU A 12 15.36 -23.85 -12.97
C GLU A 12 13.84 -23.80 -12.74
N LYS A 13 13.19 -24.94 -12.47
CA LYS A 13 11.78 -24.96 -12.04
C LYS A 13 11.58 -24.21 -10.73
N LYS A 14 12.44 -24.46 -9.73
CA LYS A 14 12.41 -23.75 -8.43
C LYS A 14 12.58 -22.25 -8.63
N ARG A 15 13.52 -21.83 -9.48
CA ARG A 15 13.70 -20.40 -9.81
C ARG A 15 12.45 -19.82 -10.47
N LEU A 16 11.96 -20.42 -11.54
CA LEU A 16 10.78 -19.94 -12.29
C LEU A 16 9.52 -19.85 -11.44
N LEU A 17 9.36 -20.73 -10.45
CA LEU A 17 8.21 -20.81 -9.56
C LEU A 17 8.44 -20.10 -8.21
N HIS A 18 9.54 -19.36 -8.07
CA HIS A 18 9.81 -18.53 -6.91
C HIS A 18 9.30 -17.10 -7.15
N CYS A 19 8.26 -16.74 -6.40
CA CYS A 19 7.70 -15.40 -6.36
C CYS A 19 8.34 -14.60 -5.21
N VAL A 20 9.03 -13.52 -5.54
CA VAL A 20 9.61 -12.60 -4.56
C VAL A 20 8.82 -11.29 -4.53
N VAL A 21 8.44 -10.87 -3.34
CA VAL A 21 7.77 -9.60 -3.06
C VAL A 21 8.71 -8.74 -2.23
N VAL A 22 8.98 -7.52 -2.67
CA VAL A 22 9.84 -6.56 -1.95
C VAL A 22 8.98 -5.46 -1.34
N GLY A 23 9.09 -5.28 -0.03
CA GLY A 23 8.34 -4.28 0.75
C GLY A 23 7.34 -4.90 1.72
N GLY A 24 7.62 -4.84 3.01
CA GLY A 24 6.78 -5.33 4.11
C GLY A 24 5.66 -4.38 4.53
N GLY A 25 5.34 -3.36 3.73
CA GLY A 25 4.17 -2.51 3.96
C GLY A 25 2.84 -3.26 3.75
N PRO A 26 1.68 -2.62 3.97
CA PRO A 26 0.37 -3.23 3.76
C PRO A 26 0.25 -3.89 2.39
N THR A 27 0.66 -3.21 1.31
CA THR A 27 0.57 -3.73 -0.06
C THR A 27 1.31 -5.04 -0.25
N GLY A 28 2.59 -5.12 0.15
CA GLY A 28 3.38 -6.33 -0.05
C GLY A 28 2.94 -7.48 0.86
N VAL A 29 2.46 -7.18 2.07
CA VAL A 29 1.88 -8.19 2.97
C VAL A 29 0.55 -8.73 2.43
N GLU A 30 -0.36 -7.86 2.00
CA GLU A 30 -1.63 -8.27 1.40
C GLU A 30 -1.41 -9.11 0.15
N PHE A 31 -0.51 -8.66 -0.74
CA PHE A 31 -0.17 -9.38 -1.96
C PHE A 31 0.44 -10.75 -1.66
N SER A 32 1.41 -10.83 -0.74
CA SER A 32 2.04 -12.11 -0.37
C SER A 32 1.04 -13.08 0.23
N GLY A 33 0.14 -12.59 1.09
CA GLY A 33 -0.93 -13.39 1.69
C GLY A 33 -1.92 -13.92 0.66
N GLU A 34 -2.41 -13.07 -0.24
CA GLU A 34 -3.35 -13.48 -1.30
C GLU A 34 -2.72 -14.41 -2.33
N LEU A 35 -1.47 -14.16 -2.72
CA LEU A 35 -0.72 -15.03 -3.63
C LEU A 35 -0.51 -16.41 -3.02
N SER A 36 -0.10 -16.48 -1.74
CA SER A 36 0.06 -17.77 -1.06
C SER A 36 -1.27 -18.51 -0.93
N ASP A 37 -2.35 -17.80 -0.60
CA ASP A 37 -3.69 -18.37 -0.56
C ASP A 37 -4.14 -18.93 -1.92
N PHE A 38 -3.84 -18.22 -2.99
CA PHE A 38 -4.12 -18.65 -4.36
C PHE A 38 -3.32 -19.91 -4.71
N ILE A 39 -2.03 -19.94 -4.41
CA ILE A 39 -1.15 -21.09 -4.67
C ILE A 39 -1.66 -22.32 -3.92
N LEU A 40 -1.89 -22.20 -2.61
CA LEU A 40 -2.25 -23.33 -1.75
C LEU A 40 -3.65 -23.89 -2.05
N LYS A 41 -4.62 -23.04 -2.40
CA LYS A 41 -6.02 -23.46 -2.59
C LYS A 41 -6.33 -23.85 -4.03
N ASP A 42 -5.87 -23.07 -4.99
CA ASP A 42 -6.30 -23.18 -6.38
C ASP A 42 -5.22 -23.87 -7.24
N VAL A 43 -3.96 -23.41 -7.15
CA VAL A 43 -2.86 -23.93 -7.99
C VAL A 43 -2.48 -25.36 -7.60
N HIS A 44 -2.36 -25.65 -6.31
CA HIS A 44 -1.97 -26.99 -5.83
C HIS A 44 -2.93 -28.10 -6.25
N GLN A 45 -4.22 -27.78 -6.44
CA GLN A 45 -5.20 -28.75 -6.91
C GLN A 45 -5.02 -29.07 -8.39
N ARG A 46 -4.63 -28.08 -9.21
CA ARG A 46 -4.58 -28.22 -10.66
C ARG A 46 -3.19 -28.58 -11.19
N TYR A 47 -2.13 -28.14 -10.50
CA TYR A 47 -0.72 -28.27 -10.87
C TYR A 47 0.06 -29.06 -9.81
N ALA A 48 -0.49 -30.21 -9.42
CA ALA A 48 0.03 -31.03 -8.32
C ALA A 48 1.47 -31.52 -8.54
N HIS A 49 1.92 -31.64 -9.79
CA HIS A 49 3.27 -32.09 -10.16
C HIS A 49 4.37 -31.05 -9.95
N VAL A 50 4.02 -29.77 -9.77
CA VAL A 50 4.99 -28.67 -9.54
C VAL A 50 4.79 -27.93 -8.22
N LYS A 51 3.76 -28.30 -7.44
CA LYS A 51 3.37 -27.61 -6.20
C LYS A 51 4.55 -27.39 -5.22
N ASP A 52 5.45 -28.36 -5.12
CA ASP A 52 6.55 -28.35 -4.14
C ASP A 52 7.70 -27.42 -4.56
N TYR A 53 7.71 -26.96 -5.81
CA TYR A 53 8.67 -25.98 -6.31
C TYR A 53 8.18 -24.53 -6.17
N ILE A 54 6.89 -24.31 -5.84
CA ILE A 54 6.32 -22.97 -5.76
C ILE A 54 6.62 -22.36 -4.40
N HIS A 55 7.27 -21.20 -4.40
CA HIS A 55 7.68 -20.51 -3.18
C HIS A 55 7.33 -19.03 -3.24
N VAL A 56 6.87 -18.48 -2.10
CA VAL A 56 6.65 -17.03 -1.94
C VAL A 56 7.64 -16.51 -0.90
N THR A 57 8.40 -15.49 -1.25
CA THR A 57 9.30 -14.81 -0.31
C THR A 57 8.95 -13.32 -0.22
N LEU A 58 8.74 -12.82 0.99
CA LEU A 58 8.56 -11.40 1.27
C LEU A 58 9.84 -10.85 1.89
N ILE A 59 10.45 -9.87 1.24
CA ILE A 59 11.68 -9.20 1.65
C ILE A 59 11.35 -7.82 2.21
N GLU A 60 11.81 -7.53 3.43
CA GLU A 60 11.68 -6.23 4.08
C GLU A 60 12.97 -5.86 4.82
N ALA A 61 13.36 -4.59 4.82
CA ALA A 61 14.59 -4.14 5.46
C ALA A 61 14.54 -4.29 6.99
N ASN A 62 13.37 -4.03 7.57
CA ASN A 62 13.13 -4.09 9.00
C ASN A 62 11.97 -5.03 9.33
N GLU A 63 10.96 -4.52 10.03
CA GLU A 63 9.75 -5.25 10.41
C GLU A 63 8.63 -4.97 9.41
N ILE A 64 7.87 -6.01 9.04
CA ILE A 64 6.66 -5.85 8.23
C ILE A 64 5.60 -5.06 9.02
N LEU A 65 4.77 -4.28 8.34
CA LEU A 65 3.67 -3.52 8.93
C LEU A 65 4.14 -2.63 10.10
N SER A 66 5.28 -1.96 9.97
CA SER A 66 5.90 -1.12 11.01
C SER A 66 5.03 0.04 11.52
N SER A 67 3.93 0.36 10.82
CA SER A 67 2.89 1.32 11.25
C SER A 67 1.83 0.72 12.18
N PHE A 68 1.73 -0.62 12.27
CA PHE A 68 0.76 -1.34 13.09
C PHE A 68 1.31 -1.66 14.49
N ASP A 69 0.41 -1.99 15.41
CA ASP A 69 0.73 -2.44 16.76
C ASP A 69 1.62 -3.69 16.74
N ASP A 70 2.55 -3.76 17.69
CA ASP A 70 3.48 -4.86 17.85
C ASP A 70 2.75 -6.21 17.87
N ARG A 71 1.62 -6.32 18.58
CA ARG A 71 0.86 -7.57 18.68
C ARG A 71 0.23 -7.98 17.35
N LEU A 72 -0.15 -7.01 16.53
CA LEU A 72 -0.69 -7.24 15.18
C LEU A 72 0.43 -7.67 14.23
N ARG A 73 1.61 -7.06 14.31
CA ARG A 73 2.79 -7.47 13.52
C ARG A 73 3.19 -8.92 13.80
N HIS A 74 3.34 -9.30 15.08
CA HIS A 74 3.67 -10.67 15.46
C HIS A 74 2.61 -11.67 14.96
N TYR A 75 1.33 -11.30 14.99
CA TYR A 75 0.28 -12.13 14.42
C TYR A 75 0.39 -12.27 12.90
N ALA A 76 0.69 -11.19 12.18
CA ALA A 76 0.91 -11.23 10.73
C ALA A 76 2.09 -12.13 10.36
N VAL A 77 3.23 -11.98 11.04
CA VAL A 77 4.42 -12.83 10.85
C VAL A 77 4.06 -14.30 11.01
N ASN A 78 3.43 -14.66 12.14
CA ASN A 78 3.02 -16.04 12.40
C ASN A 78 2.03 -16.57 11.36
N GLN A 79 1.11 -15.74 10.88
CA GLN A 79 0.11 -16.17 9.91
C GLN A 79 0.71 -16.36 8.52
N LEU A 80 1.54 -15.44 8.05
CA LEU A 80 2.20 -15.52 6.74
C LEU A 80 3.12 -16.75 6.69
N THR A 81 3.92 -16.99 7.74
CA THR A 81 4.76 -18.17 7.83
C THR A 81 3.94 -19.47 7.81
N LYS A 82 2.81 -19.52 8.53
CA LYS A 82 1.89 -20.66 8.49
C LYS A 82 1.26 -20.87 7.11
N SER A 83 1.06 -19.79 6.36
CA SER A 83 0.57 -19.83 4.98
C SER A 83 1.69 -20.11 3.96
N GLY A 84 2.91 -20.47 4.37
CA GLY A 84 4.00 -20.86 3.47
C GLY A 84 4.83 -19.69 2.91
N VAL A 85 4.59 -18.46 3.38
CA VAL A 85 5.38 -17.30 2.96
C VAL A 85 6.69 -17.26 3.75
N ARG A 86 7.81 -17.27 3.05
CA ARG A 86 9.15 -17.06 3.65
C ARG A 86 9.39 -15.58 3.86
N LEU A 87 9.64 -15.19 5.11
CA LEU A 87 10.01 -13.80 5.44
C LEU A 87 11.53 -13.69 5.47
N VAL A 88 12.08 -12.73 4.72
CA VAL A 88 13.51 -12.44 4.67
C VAL A 88 13.74 -11.00 5.07
N ARG A 89 14.59 -10.79 6.08
CA ARG A 89 15.03 -9.45 6.43
C ARG A 89 16.25 -9.08 5.58
N GLY A 90 16.14 -8.03 4.79
CA GLY A 90 17.24 -7.61 3.91
C GLY A 90 16.90 -6.38 3.09
N VAL A 91 17.95 -5.69 2.65
CA VAL A 91 17.84 -4.56 1.72
C VAL A 91 18.26 -5.05 0.35
N VAL A 92 17.39 -4.90 -0.64
CA VAL A 92 17.74 -5.22 -2.03
C VAL A 92 18.69 -4.15 -2.56
N LYS A 93 19.85 -4.58 -3.04
CA LYS A 93 20.92 -3.72 -3.58
C LYS A 93 20.89 -3.66 -5.11
N ASP A 94 20.62 -4.79 -5.76
CA ASP A 94 20.61 -4.90 -7.22
C ASP A 94 19.56 -5.92 -7.68
N VAL A 95 19.04 -5.73 -8.90
CA VAL A 95 18.05 -6.61 -9.53
C VAL A 95 18.59 -7.03 -10.90
N GLN A 96 18.82 -8.32 -11.07
CA GLN A 96 19.27 -8.95 -12.30
C GLN A 96 18.12 -9.76 -12.92
N PRO A 97 18.21 -10.17 -14.20
CA PRO A 97 17.09 -10.83 -14.88
C PRO A 97 16.52 -12.08 -14.18
N ASP A 98 17.36 -12.83 -13.46
CA ASP A 98 17.06 -14.13 -12.88
C ASP A 98 17.21 -14.19 -11.34
N LYS A 99 17.73 -13.12 -10.73
CA LYS A 99 18.00 -13.04 -9.29
C LYS A 99 18.04 -11.61 -8.78
N LEU A 100 17.85 -11.44 -7.48
CA LEU A 100 18.12 -10.20 -6.75
C LEU A 100 19.32 -10.38 -5.83
N ILE A 101 20.05 -9.29 -5.59
CA ILE A 101 21.22 -9.25 -4.71
C ILE A 101 20.86 -8.40 -3.50
N LEU A 102 21.00 -8.97 -2.31
CA LEU A 102 20.84 -8.27 -1.06
C LEU A 102 22.14 -7.53 -0.67
N SER A 103 22.00 -6.54 0.21
CA SER A 103 23.11 -5.71 0.71
C SER A 103 24.21 -6.51 1.41
N ASP A 104 23.89 -7.67 1.96
CA ASP A 104 24.82 -8.60 2.62
C ASP A 104 25.55 -9.53 1.63
N GLY A 105 25.25 -9.42 0.32
CA GLY A 105 25.79 -10.28 -0.73
C GLY A 105 24.96 -11.53 -1.01
N SER A 106 23.89 -11.79 -0.25
CA SER A 106 23.00 -12.93 -0.49
C SER A 106 22.28 -12.77 -1.83
N GLU A 107 22.26 -13.84 -2.63
CA GLU A 107 21.51 -13.89 -3.88
C GLU A 107 20.19 -14.63 -3.67
N VAL A 108 19.09 -14.07 -4.19
CA VAL A 108 17.78 -14.72 -4.16
C VAL A 108 17.27 -14.88 -5.60
N PRO A 109 17.26 -16.11 -6.14
CA PRO A 109 16.70 -16.38 -7.46
C PRO A 109 15.21 -16.03 -7.49
N TYR A 110 14.66 -15.68 -8.65
CA TYR A 110 13.22 -15.49 -8.78
C TYR A 110 12.72 -15.77 -10.20
N GLY A 111 11.43 -16.06 -10.32
CA GLY A 111 10.68 -16.10 -11.58
C GLY A 111 9.69 -14.95 -11.71
N LEU A 112 9.09 -14.54 -10.59
CA LEU A 112 8.26 -13.33 -10.48
C LEU A 112 8.82 -12.41 -9.40
N LEU A 113 9.11 -11.16 -9.76
CA LEU A 113 9.48 -10.12 -8.81
C LEU A 113 8.38 -9.06 -8.73
N VAL A 114 7.88 -8.80 -7.52
CA VAL A 114 6.87 -7.78 -7.24
C VAL A 114 7.46 -6.72 -6.33
N TRP A 115 7.55 -5.48 -6.82
CA TRP A 115 8.12 -4.36 -6.10
C TRP A 115 7.02 -3.47 -5.52
N SER A 116 6.91 -3.42 -4.19
CA SER A 116 5.81 -2.75 -3.48
C SER A 116 6.27 -1.68 -2.47
N THR A 117 7.50 -1.20 -2.61
CA THR A 117 8.11 -0.20 -1.72
C THR A 117 8.79 0.94 -2.49
N GLY A 118 9.16 2.00 -1.77
CA GLY A 118 9.96 3.10 -2.32
C GLY A 118 9.13 4.11 -3.13
N VAL A 119 8.13 4.73 -2.50
CA VAL A 119 7.41 5.86 -3.12
C VAL A 119 8.32 7.08 -3.11
N GLY A 120 8.54 7.67 -4.29
CA GLY A 120 9.32 8.89 -4.46
C GLY A 120 8.59 9.89 -5.37
N PRO A 121 9.04 11.16 -5.39
CA PRO A 121 8.46 12.18 -6.25
C PRO A 121 8.67 11.82 -7.73
N SER A 122 7.65 12.07 -8.55
CA SER A 122 7.71 11.89 -10.00
C SER A 122 8.70 12.86 -10.64
N THR A 123 9.18 12.55 -11.86
CA THR A 123 10.06 13.45 -12.63
C THR A 123 9.45 14.85 -12.79
N PHE A 124 8.13 14.94 -13.00
CA PHE A 124 7.41 16.20 -13.03
C PHE A 124 7.58 16.98 -11.73
N VAL A 125 7.30 16.35 -10.58
CA VAL A 125 7.44 17.00 -9.26
C VAL A 125 8.88 17.43 -9.00
N LYS A 126 9.87 16.61 -9.36
CA LYS A 126 11.29 16.94 -9.20
C LYS A 126 11.70 18.18 -9.99
N ASN A 127 11.19 18.33 -11.22
CA ASN A 127 11.57 19.41 -12.13
C ASN A 127 10.87 20.75 -11.85
N LEU A 128 9.80 20.78 -11.04
CA LEU A 128 9.16 22.03 -10.64
C LEU A 128 10.08 22.83 -9.72
N GLY A 129 10.32 24.11 -10.03
CA GLY A 129 11.13 25.04 -9.22
C GLY A 129 10.52 25.50 -7.90
N PHE A 130 9.50 24.80 -7.39
CA PHE A 130 8.89 25.11 -6.09
C PHE A 130 9.74 24.59 -4.93
N PRO A 131 9.68 25.25 -3.76
CA PRO A 131 10.23 24.72 -2.52
C PRO A 131 9.81 23.27 -2.30
N LYS A 132 10.72 22.44 -1.79
CA LYS A 132 10.47 21.02 -1.54
C LYS A 132 10.34 20.74 -0.05
N SER A 133 9.44 19.84 0.30
CA SER A 133 9.39 19.26 1.65
C SER A 133 10.54 18.26 1.84
N PRO A 134 10.80 17.82 3.08
CA PRO A 134 11.57 16.61 3.33
C PRO A 134 11.04 15.46 2.47
N GLY A 135 11.94 14.72 1.81
CA GLY A 135 11.59 13.66 0.86
C GLY A 135 11.28 14.12 -0.58
N GLY A 136 11.41 15.41 -0.90
CA GLY A 136 11.39 15.92 -2.28
C GLY A 136 9.99 16.14 -2.88
N ARG A 137 8.94 16.17 -2.05
CA ARG A 137 7.58 16.51 -2.47
C ARG A 137 7.42 18.02 -2.63
N ILE A 138 6.35 18.47 -3.29
CA ILE A 138 6.01 19.90 -3.37
C ILE A 138 5.77 20.41 -1.95
N GLY A 139 6.52 21.44 -1.56
CA GLY A 139 6.42 22.08 -0.25
C GLY A 139 5.14 22.89 -0.12
N ILE A 140 4.36 22.58 0.91
CA ILE A 140 3.11 23.27 1.23
C ILE A 140 3.13 23.90 2.62
N ASP A 141 2.28 24.92 2.80
CA ASP A 141 1.97 25.50 4.10
C ASP A 141 0.81 24.80 4.83
N ASP A 142 0.40 25.37 5.96
CA ASP A 142 -0.68 24.89 6.83
C ASP A 142 -2.07 24.84 6.16
N TRP A 143 -2.26 25.54 5.04
CA TRP A 143 -3.49 25.58 4.23
C TRP A 143 -3.35 24.79 2.93
N LEU A 144 -2.28 23.99 2.78
CA LEU A 144 -1.97 23.17 1.61
C LEU A 144 -1.66 24.00 0.34
N ARG A 145 -1.28 25.27 0.52
CA ARG A 145 -0.83 26.17 -0.56
C ARG A 145 0.65 25.97 -0.84
N VAL A 146 1.09 26.27 -2.05
CA VAL A 146 2.51 26.35 -2.42
C VAL A 146 3.01 27.78 -2.18
N PRO A 147 3.80 28.07 -1.13
CA PRO A 147 4.02 29.45 -0.69
C PRO A 147 4.75 30.35 -1.69
N SER A 148 5.47 29.77 -2.65
CA SER A 148 6.23 30.51 -3.67
C SER A 148 5.38 31.04 -4.82
N VAL A 149 4.11 30.60 -4.95
CA VAL A 149 3.23 31.00 -6.07
C VAL A 149 1.80 31.18 -5.58
N GLU A 150 1.16 32.27 -5.99
CA GLU A 150 -0.25 32.54 -5.68
C GLU A 150 -1.18 31.53 -6.36
N ASP A 151 -2.32 31.25 -5.73
CA ASP A 151 -3.40 30.38 -6.24
C ASP A 151 -3.01 28.93 -6.59
N VAL A 152 -1.83 28.46 -6.16
CA VAL A 152 -1.39 27.07 -6.34
C VAL A 152 -1.51 26.27 -5.04
N TYR A 153 -2.13 25.09 -5.14
CA TYR A 153 -2.29 24.13 -4.06
C TYR A 153 -1.71 22.78 -4.46
N ALA A 154 -1.23 22.01 -3.49
CA ALA A 154 -0.79 20.63 -3.70
C ALA A 154 -1.34 19.71 -2.60
N ILE A 155 -1.85 18.54 -3.00
CA ILE A 155 -2.46 17.55 -2.11
C ILE A 155 -2.04 16.13 -2.52
N GLY A 156 -2.23 15.17 -1.61
CA GLY A 156 -1.88 13.77 -1.82
C GLY A 156 -0.37 13.53 -1.79
N ASP A 157 0.06 12.48 -2.47
CA ASP A 157 1.43 11.95 -2.34
C ASP A 157 2.49 12.88 -2.94
N CYS A 158 2.11 13.82 -3.81
CA CYS A 158 3.02 14.81 -4.37
C CYS A 158 3.30 15.99 -3.44
N ALA A 159 2.63 16.09 -2.29
CA ALA A 159 2.68 17.23 -1.40
C ALA A 159 3.25 16.86 -0.02
N GLY A 160 3.96 17.79 0.60
CA GLY A 160 4.49 17.64 1.95
C GLY A 160 4.69 18.99 2.62
N PHE A 161 4.42 19.06 3.93
CA PHE A 161 4.61 20.28 4.70
C PHE A 161 6.08 20.72 4.66
N LEU A 162 6.31 22.01 4.45
CA LEU A 162 7.65 22.60 4.55
C LEU A 162 8.17 22.51 5.98
N GLU A 163 9.49 22.35 6.14
CA GLU A 163 10.12 22.31 7.47
C GLU A 163 9.83 23.57 8.30
N SER A 164 9.71 24.73 7.63
CA SER A 164 9.35 26.01 8.25
C SER A 164 7.97 26.01 8.93
N THR A 165 7.08 25.07 8.59
CA THR A 165 5.79 24.92 9.27
C THR A 165 5.91 24.21 10.62
N GLY A 166 7.05 23.54 10.90
CA GLY A 166 7.23 22.68 12.07
C GLY A 166 6.38 21.40 12.04
N ARG A 167 5.68 21.11 10.93
CA ARG A 167 4.81 19.94 10.79
C ARG A 167 5.52 18.79 10.10
N GLN A 168 5.20 17.58 10.52
CA GLN A 168 5.69 16.36 9.87
C GLN A 168 5.00 16.15 8.53
N VAL A 169 5.75 15.64 7.55
CA VAL A 169 5.21 15.18 6.27
C VAL A 169 4.26 14.02 6.50
N LEU A 170 3.03 14.12 5.99
CA LEU A 170 2.02 13.08 6.13
C LEU A 170 2.35 11.85 5.28
N PRO A 171 1.98 10.64 5.74
CA PRO A 171 2.21 9.41 4.98
C PRO A 171 1.42 9.41 3.67
N ALA A 172 1.97 8.75 2.65
CA ALA A 172 1.35 8.59 1.33
C ALA A 172 0.18 7.59 1.41
N LEU A 173 -0.98 8.08 1.84
CA LEU A 173 -2.18 7.27 2.07
C LEU A 173 -3.38 7.90 1.36
N ALA A 174 -4.23 7.05 0.75
CA ALA A 174 -5.50 7.48 0.17
C ALA A 174 -6.36 8.28 1.17
N GLN A 175 -6.32 7.94 2.46
CA GLN A 175 -7.05 8.67 3.51
C GLN A 175 -6.54 10.10 3.71
N VAL A 176 -5.23 10.33 3.55
CA VAL A 176 -4.63 11.68 3.62
C VAL A 176 -5.09 12.48 2.41
N ALA A 177 -4.94 11.93 1.21
CA ALA A 177 -5.36 12.57 -0.04
C ALA A 177 -6.87 12.90 -0.05
N GLU A 178 -7.73 11.98 0.38
CA GLU A 178 -9.19 12.19 0.48
C GLU A 178 -9.52 13.36 1.40
N ARG A 179 -8.89 13.43 2.58
CA ARG A 179 -9.11 14.49 3.56
C ARG A 179 -8.58 15.84 3.09
N GLN A 180 -7.40 15.85 2.49
CA GLN A 180 -6.83 17.07 1.89
C GLN A 180 -7.72 17.58 0.76
N GLY A 181 -8.22 16.70 -0.13
CA GLY A 181 -9.16 17.07 -1.18
C GLY A 181 -10.45 17.67 -0.63
N LYS A 182 -11.06 17.06 0.39
CA LYS A 182 -12.25 17.60 1.08
C LYS A 182 -11.97 18.93 1.78
N TYR A 183 -10.75 19.17 2.24
CA TYR A 183 -10.35 20.44 2.84
C TYR A 183 -10.22 21.52 1.78
N VAL A 184 -9.42 21.28 0.74
CA VAL A 184 -9.21 22.24 -0.36
C VAL A 184 -10.53 22.58 -1.05
N ALA A 185 -11.41 21.60 -1.29
CA ALA A 185 -12.74 21.87 -1.86
C ALA A 185 -13.57 22.84 -0.98
N ARG A 186 -13.55 22.68 0.35
CA ARG A 186 -14.25 23.60 1.27
C ARG A 186 -13.59 24.97 1.30
N LEU A 187 -12.26 25.02 1.26
CA LEU A 187 -11.49 26.25 1.22
C LEU A 187 -11.81 27.05 -0.05
N LEU A 188 -11.75 26.42 -1.23
CA LEU A 188 -12.06 27.06 -2.50
C LEU A 188 -13.52 27.55 -2.56
N ASN A 189 -14.47 26.77 -2.03
CA ASN A 189 -15.87 27.20 -1.92
C ASN A 189 -16.05 28.42 -1.00
N ARG A 190 -15.26 28.53 0.08
CA ARG A 190 -15.26 29.71 0.95
C ARG A 190 -14.72 30.93 0.21
N VAL A 191 -13.60 30.76 -0.50
CA VAL A 191 -12.99 31.81 -1.31
C VAL A 191 -13.97 32.34 -2.35
N ALA A 192 -14.64 31.45 -3.09
CA ALA A 192 -15.64 31.85 -4.08
C ALA A 192 -16.81 32.63 -3.46
N LYS A 193 -17.29 32.21 -2.28
CA LYS A 193 -18.38 32.91 -1.55
C LYS A 193 -18.00 34.28 -1.05
N ALA A 194 -16.72 34.51 -0.75
CA ALA A 194 -16.19 35.80 -0.31
C ALA A 194 -15.92 36.77 -1.47
N GLY A 195 -16.36 36.47 -2.69
CA GLY A 195 -16.13 37.31 -3.87
C GLY A 195 -14.76 37.09 -4.54
N GLY A 196 -14.01 36.06 -4.13
CA GLY A 196 -12.80 35.64 -4.82
C GLY A 196 -13.08 34.84 -6.10
N GLY A 197 -12.15 33.97 -6.49
CA GLY A 197 -12.29 33.09 -7.67
C GLY A 197 -11.73 33.67 -8.98
N HIS A 198 -11.06 34.81 -8.91
CA HIS A 198 -10.27 35.40 -9.98
C HIS A 198 -8.79 35.36 -9.61
N ALA A 199 -7.88 35.45 -10.59
CA ALA A 199 -6.44 35.41 -10.33
C ALA A 199 -6.03 36.47 -9.28
N ASN A 200 -5.25 36.04 -8.29
CA ASN A 200 -4.70 36.87 -7.19
C ASN A 200 -5.76 37.51 -6.27
N SER A 201 -7.01 37.01 -6.28
CA SER A 201 -8.11 37.54 -5.44
C SER A 201 -8.16 36.95 -4.03
N THR A 202 -7.19 36.11 -3.66
CA THR A 202 -7.16 35.37 -2.39
C THR A 202 -6.50 36.13 -1.22
N LYS A 203 -5.91 37.31 -1.47
CA LYS A 203 -5.09 38.05 -0.47
C LYS A 203 -5.88 38.56 0.73
N ASP A 204 -7.11 39.02 0.51
CA ASP A 204 -7.95 39.66 1.54
C ASP A 204 -9.11 38.76 2.01
N VAL A 205 -9.06 37.47 1.67
CA VAL A 205 -10.12 36.52 1.98
C VAL A 205 -9.77 35.72 3.22
N ASP A 206 -10.70 35.64 4.18
CA ASP A 206 -10.59 34.70 5.29
C ASP A 206 -10.65 33.25 4.78
N ILE A 207 -9.48 32.61 4.72
CA ILE A 207 -9.32 31.20 4.32
C ILE A 207 -9.65 30.22 5.46
N GLY A 208 -9.90 30.73 6.66
CA GLY A 208 -10.27 30.00 7.89
C GLY A 208 -9.18 29.06 8.42
N GLU A 209 -9.59 28.07 9.21
CA GLU A 209 -8.68 27.21 9.97
C GLU A 209 -7.72 26.36 9.11
N PRO A 210 -6.48 26.08 9.60
CA PRO A 210 -5.50 25.27 8.89
C PRO A 210 -5.92 23.80 8.77
N PHE A 211 -5.33 23.08 7.82
CA PHE A 211 -5.60 21.66 7.64
C PHE A 211 -5.08 20.85 8.83
N VAL A 212 -5.91 19.99 9.41
CA VAL A 212 -5.52 19.05 10.46
C VAL A 212 -5.88 17.64 10.04
N TYR A 213 -4.87 16.78 9.92
CA TYR A 213 -5.07 15.36 9.63
C TYR A 213 -5.40 14.60 10.92
N ARG A 214 -6.48 13.82 10.88
CA ARG A 214 -6.84 12.86 11.93
C ARG A 214 -6.84 11.46 11.33
N HIS A 215 -5.90 10.63 11.77
CA HIS A 215 -5.79 9.25 11.35
C HIS A 215 -6.99 8.43 11.87
N LEU A 216 -7.69 7.74 10.97
CA LEU A 216 -8.85 6.88 11.31
C LEU A 216 -8.46 5.46 11.70
N GLY A 217 -7.18 5.12 11.63
CA GLY A 217 -6.69 3.76 11.75
C GLY A 217 -6.23 3.18 10.41
N SER A 218 -5.68 1.97 10.51
CA SER A 218 -5.08 1.20 9.43
C SER A 218 -5.64 -0.22 9.42
N MET A 219 -5.79 -0.80 8.23
CA MET A 219 -6.24 -2.18 8.06
C MET A 219 -5.40 -2.86 6.99
N ALA A 220 -5.15 -4.15 7.15
CA ALA A 220 -4.46 -4.98 6.17
C ALA A 220 -5.01 -6.41 6.19
N THR A 221 -5.26 -7.01 5.02
CA THR A 221 -5.49 -8.46 4.92
C THR A 221 -4.16 -9.22 4.97
N ILE A 222 -4.16 -10.43 5.48
CA ILE A 222 -2.96 -11.29 5.57
C ILE A 222 -3.21 -12.68 4.96
N GLY A 223 -4.17 -12.74 4.02
CA GLY A 223 -4.66 -13.97 3.42
C GLY A 223 -5.51 -14.83 4.37
N SER A 224 -5.97 -15.97 3.88
CA SER A 224 -6.65 -17.02 4.63
C SER A 224 -7.84 -16.53 5.46
N TYR A 225 -8.62 -15.59 4.90
CA TYR A 225 -9.78 -14.97 5.58
C TYR A 225 -9.40 -14.27 6.90
N LYS A 226 -8.18 -13.74 7.02
CA LYS A 226 -7.69 -13.04 8.20
C LYS A 226 -7.25 -11.64 7.83
N ALA A 227 -7.54 -10.69 8.72
CA ALA A 227 -7.08 -9.32 8.58
C ALA A 227 -6.64 -8.73 9.92
N LEU A 228 -6.05 -7.55 9.85
CA LEU A 228 -5.63 -6.71 10.94
C LEU A 228 -6.42 -5.41 10.88
N VAL A 229 -6.90 -4.95 12.03
CA VAL A 229 -7.55 -3.64 12.17
C VAL A 229 -6.91 -2.94 13.37
N ASP A 230 -6.31 -1.78 13.11
CA ASP A 230 -5.66 -0.94 14.10
C ASP A 230 -6.30 0.45 14.08
N ILE A 231 -7.08 0.78 15.11
CA ILE A 231 -7.83 2.06 15.21
C ILE A 231 -7.06 3.07 16.08
N ARG A 232 -5.76 2.84 16.35
CA ARG A 232 -4.93 3.81 17.07
C ARG A 232 -4.69 5.04 16.20
N GLN A 233 -4.75 6.23 16.80
CA GLN A 233 -4.48 7.50 16.09
C GLN A 233 -2.98 7.79 15.92
N SER A 234 -2.16 7.20 16.78
CA SER A 234 -0.69 7.27 16.77
C SER A 234 -0.13 5.98 17.39
N LYS A 235 1.17 5.70 17.21
CA LYS A 235 1.84 4.51 17.77
C LYS A 235 1.66 4.40 19.28
N ASP A 236 1.66 5.52 19.99
CA ASP A 236 1.57 5.59 21.46
C ASP A 236 0.13 5.82 21.97
N ALA A 237 -0.83 5.98 21.05
CA ALA A 237 -2.22 6.22 21.43
C ALA A 237 -2.89 4.92 21.89
N LYS A 238 -3.65 4.99 23.00
CA LYS A 238 -4.58 3.91 23.35
C LYS A 238 -5.65 3.81 22.26
N GLY A 239 -5.80 2.64 21.68
CA GLY A 239 -6.80 2.37 20.66
C GLY A 239 -7.07 0.88 20.53
N LEU A 240 -8.10 0.55 19.75
CA LEU A 240 -8.53 -0.82 19.55
C LEU A 240 -7.68 -1.49 18.47
N SER A 241 -7.11 -2.65 18.79
CA SER A 241 -6.41 -3.51 17.84
C SER A 241 -7.11 -4.86 17.76
N LEU A 242 -7.63 -5.21 16.59
CA LEU A 242 -8.32 -6.48 16.33
C LEU A 242 -7.55 -7.28 15.28
N LYS A 243 -7.61 -8.61 15.37
CA LYS A 243 -6.95 -9.52 14.43
C LYS A 243 -7.81 -10.74 14.10
N GLY A 244 -7.53 -11.33 12.94
CA GLY A 244 -8.07 -12.61 12.50
C GLY A 244 -9.38 -12.48 11.72
N PHE A 245 -10.27 -13.46 11.89
CA PHE A 245 -11.49 -13.59 11.10
C PHE A 245 -12.54 -12.49 11.37
N PRO A 246 -12.81 -12.06 12.62
CA PRO A 246 -13.70 -10.92 12.85
C PRO A 246 -13.20 -9.63 12.20
N SER A 247 -11.88 -9.40 12.24
CA SER A 247 -11.22 -8.27 11.55
C SER A 247 -11.36 -8.35 10.05
N TRP A 248 -11.36 -9.55 9.47
CA TRP A 248 -11.56 -9.73 8.03
C TRP A 248 -12.96 -9.31 7.57
N PHE A 249 -14.00 -9.58 8.37
CA PHE A 249 -15.35 -9.05 8.08
C PHE A 249 -15.42 -7.52 8.17
N ILE A 250 -14.76 -6.92 9.17
CA ILE A 250 -14.66 -5.47 9.29
C ILE A 250 -13.95 -4.88 8.07
N TRP A 251 -12.82 -5.48 7.67
CA TRP A 251 -12.06 -5.08 6.48
C TRP A 251 -12.95 -5.13 5.23
N ARG A 252 -13.67 -6.24 4.98
CA ARG A 252 -14.54 -6.35 3.79
C ARG A 252 -15.67 -5.33 3.80
N SER A 253 -16.30 -5.12 4.95
CA SER A 253 -17.37 -4.12 5.11
C SER A 253 -16.86 -2.70 4.88
N ALA A 254 -15.69 -2.36 5.43
CA ALA A 254 -15.08 -1.05 5.28
C ALA A 254 -14.69 -0.78 3.82
N TYR A 255 -14.05 -1.72 3.13
CA TYR A 255 -13.67 -1.53 1.73
C TYR A 255 -14.89 -1.48 0.80
N LEU A 256 -15.91 -2.30 1.03
CA LEU A 256 -17.14 -2.27 0.23
C LEU A 256 -17.86 -0.91 0.34
N THR A 257 -17.90 -0.31 1.54
CA THR A 257 -18.50 1.02 1.73
C THR A 257 -17.65 2.15 1.15
N ARG A 258 -16.31 1.99 1.11
CA ARG A 258 -15.39 2.99 0.55
C ARG A 258 -15.28 2.99 -0.97
N VAL A 259 -15.70 1.93 -1.66
CA VAL A 259 -15.82 1.96 -3.12
C VAL A 259 -16.82 3.06 -3.51
N ILE A 260 -16.41 3.98 -4.37
CA ILE A 260 -17.19 5.21 -4.66
C ILE A 260 -18.48 4.90 -5.44
N SER A 261 -18.40 4.03 -6.44
CA SER A 261 -19.52 3.75 -7.35
C SER A 261 -20.34 2.55 -6.89
N TRP A 262 -21.67 2.69 -6.86
CA TRP A 262 -22.61 1.59 -6.62
C TRP A 262 -22.36 0.40 -7.54
N ARG A 263 -22.11 0.65 -8.83
CA ARG A 263 -21.78 -0.39 -9.80
C ARG A 263 -20.57 -1.22 -9.35
N ASN A 264 -19.50 -0.54 -8.93
CA ASN A 264 -18.28 -1.20 -8.48
C ASN A 264 -18.49 -1.94 -7.15
N ARG A 265 -19.35 -1.41 -6.25
CA ARG A 265 -19.73 -2.13 -5.02
C ARG A 265 -20.41 -3.45 -5.33
N PHE A 266 -21.39 -3.44 -6.26
CA PHE A 266 -22.07 -4.65 -6.70
C PHE A 266 -21.10 -5.65 -7.34
N TYR A 267 -20.22 -5.19 -8.24
CA TYR A 267 -19.22 -6.07 -8.84
C TYR A 267 -18.29 -6.71 -7.81
N VAL A 268 -17.81 -5.96 -6.82
CA VAL A 268 -16.95 -6.50 -5.75
C VAL A 268 -17.71 -7.55 -4.93
N ALA A 269 -18.96 -7.27 -4.56
CA ALA A 269 -19.78 -8.20 -3.79
C ALA A 269 -20.03 -9.51 -4.55
N ILE A 270 -20.40 -9.43 -5.84
CA ILE A 270 -20.61 -10.58 -6.70
C ILE A 270 -19.32 -11.37 -6.88
N ASN A 271 -18.20 -10.71 -7.20
CA ASN A 271 -16.92 -11.39 -7.39
C ASN A 271 -16.48 -12.14 -6.13
N TRP A 272 -16.66 -11.55 -4.96
CA TRP A 272 -16.34 -12.25 -3.73
C TRP A 272 -17.27 -13.43 -3.44
N LEU A 273 -18.56 -13.33 -3.79
CA LEU A 273 -19.51 -14.44 -3.65
C LEU A 273 -19.16 -15.57 -4.62
N THR A 274 -18.89 -15.26 -5.89
CA THR A 274 -18.45 -16.24 -6.89
C THR A 274 -17.15 -16.91 -6.47
N THR A 275 -16.17 -16.15 -5.97
CA THR A 275 -14.90 -16.71 -5.47
C THR A 275 -15.11 -17.65 -4.29
N LEU A 276 -16.06 -17.33 -3.40
CA LEU A 276 -16.38 -18.17 -2.25
C LEU A 276 -17.05 -19.49 -2.68
N LEU A 277 -17.89 -19.46 -3.72
CA LEU A 277 -18.67 -20.62 -4.18
C LEU A 277 -17.92 -21.51 -5.17
N VAL A 278 -17.15 -20.93 -6.09
CA VAL A 278 -16.57 -21.62 -7.26
C VAL A 278 -15.04 -21.54 -7.28
N GLY A 279 -14.42 -20.81 -6.35
CA GLY A 279 -12.98 -20.55 -6.37
C GLY A 279 -12.59 -19.40 -7.30
N ARG A 280 -11.29 -19.14 -7.42
CA ARG A 280 -10.78 -18.04 -8.26
C ARG A 280 -10.78 -18.44 -9.74
N ASP A 281 -10.99 -17.48 -10.63
CA ASP A 281 -10.85 -17.71 -12.07
C ASP A 281 -9.36 -17.90 -12.43
N ILE A 282 -9.03 -19.09 -12.95
CA ILE A 282 -7.69 -19.51 -13.34
C ILE A 282 -7.58 -19.81 -14.85
N SER A 283 -8.54 -19.34 -15.65
CA SER A 283 -8.61 -19.64 -17.10
C SER A 283 -7.40 -19.20 -17.92
N ARG A 284 -6.57 -18.29 -17.39
CA ARG A 284 -5.37 -17.73 -18.04
C ARG A 284 -4.04 -18.30 -17.53
N ILE A 285 -4.07 -19.36 -16.72
CA ILE A 285 -2.89 -19.99 -16.11
C ILE A 285 -2.53 -21.28 -16.83
#